data_AF-A0A2V6UUW8-F1
#
_entry.id   AF-A0A2V6UUW8-F1
#
_cell.length_a   1.000
_cell.length_b   1.000
_cell.length_c   1.000
_cell.angle_alpha   90.00
_cell.angle_beta   90.00
_cell.angle_gamma   90.00
#
_symmetry.space_group_name_H-M   'P 1'
#
loop_
_entity.id
_entity.type
_entity.pdbx_description
1 polymer ?
#
loop_
_entity_poly.entity_id
_entity_poly.type
_entity_poly.pdbx_seq_one_letter_code
_entity_poly.pdbx_strand_id
1 'polypeptide(L)'
;MGTYFSEREFAQVEPAENAFRSPIPTQVISNGEFNPPAQTAQQKQVEARIKELADTYGAKLGMDRRRFLQTASGMAAAFVAMNNVFGNVFDVSEAEAADPMMAQARADGTKGQFIMDVQTHWVRDDYNQEGFVGFLKSVNQLERSGLDPSKISVYDVKFENYVRQIFLNSDTSVTVLSGAPFDDTSWEFLTNQAIADGVKMVNKTAGSTRILGHAVVRPGQPGWMDEVDQALAERPPASWKMYTIGDPLSAKTKYPFRLDDEKLMYGFYEKIDKAGIRNICIHKGLMPSDYEESWAGVWKYQTAWDLPKVAKDWPQLNFIIYHGCFRAFMDQPGAALAEFEKTGDIKWATELSRVPEKSGTQNVYAEMGTSFATTAVIDPRFAAALLGTWIKGLGSSNVIWGTDSVFHGSPQWQIEALRRLEIPADMQRKYGFAPLGAANGRVKNQILGLNSAGMYNINLRASYPRFTEDKFAQIKEEYRTAGTLDTLRDNAAHGWIARRPA
;
A
#
# COMPACT_ATOMS: atom_id res chain seq x y z
N MET A 1 17.06 2.70 23.76
CA MET A 1 15.64 2.44 24.03
C MET A 1 14.82 3.27 23.06
N GLY A 2 14.41 2.67 21.95
CA GLY A 2 13.51 3.28 20.99
C GLY A 2 12.37 2.30 20.75
N THR A 3 11.29 2.44 21.50
CA THR A 3 10.02 1.78 21.22
C THR A 3 9.20 2.73 20.36
N TYR A 4 8.51 2.20 19.34
CA TYR A 4 7.67 2.97 18.42
C TYR A 4 6.35 3.39 19.04
N PHE A 5 5.93 2.60 20.00
CA PHE A 5 4.98 3.02 20.99
C PHE A 5 5.73 3.33 22.26
N SER A 6 5.54 4.52 22.81
CA SER A 6 5.68 4.72 24.25
C SER A 6 4.91 3.62 24.99
N GLU A 7 5.31 3.30 26.23
CA GLU A 7 4.56 2.31 27.04
C GLU A 7 3.05 2.62 27.08
N ARG A 8 2.71 3.92 27.05
CA ARG A 8 1.34 4.43 26.95
C ARG A 8 0.64 4.04 25.63
N GLU A 9 1.33 4.15 24.49
CA GLU A 9 0.78 3.80 23.18
C GLU A 9 0.66 2.28 23.02
N PHE A 10 1.59 1.52 23.61
CA PHE A 10 1.56 0.06 23.57
C PHE A 10 0.37 -0.48 24.38
N ALA A 11 0.05 0.18 25.51
CA ALA A 11 -1.13 -0.15 26.31
C ALA A 11 -2.47 0.05 25.57
N GLN A 12 -2.49 0.79 24.45
CA GLN A 12 -3.68 1.14 23.67
C GLN A 12 -3.90 0.25 22.45
N VAL A 13 -3.02 -0.71 22.19
CA VAL A 13 -3.12 -1.63 21.05
C VAL A 13 -3.16 -3.09 21.49
N GLU A 14 -3.63 -3.97 20.60
CA GLU A 14 -3.55 -5.42 20.76
C GLU A 14 -3.19 -6.08 19.40
N PRO A 15 -2.73 -7.34 19.40
CA PRO A 15 -2.46 -8.13 18.20
C PRO A 15 -3.57 -8.09 17.15
N ALA A 16 -3.22 -7.83 15.89
CA ALA A 16 -4.18 -7.93 14.78
C ALA A 16 -4.66 -9.37 14.54
N GLU A 17 -3.97 -10.38 15.08
CA GLU A 17 -4.39 -11.77 15.09
C GLU A 17 -5.68 -11.97 15.92
N ASN A 18 -5.99 -11.05 16.84
CA ASN A 18 -7.27 -10.99 17.57
C ASN A 18 -8.38 -10.33 16.74
N ALA A 19 -8.06 -9.77 15.56
CA ALA A 19 -9.05 -9.22 14.65
C ALA A 19 -9.92 -10.32 14.04
N PHE A 20 -11.10 -9.93 13.57
CA PHE A 20 -11.96 -10.86 12.83
C PHE A 20 -11.28 -11.22 11.50
N ARG A 21 -11.10 -12.53 11.24
CA ARG A 21 -10.49 -13.06 10.02
C ARG A 21 -11.43 -12.96 8.83
N SER A 22 -11.54 -11.75 8.30
CA SER A 22 -12.32 -11.38 7.12
C SER A 22 -11.40 -11.25 5.90
N PRO A 23 -11.87 -11.53 4.67
CA PRO A 23 -11.09 -11.32 3.44
C PRO A 23 -10.78 -9.84 3.17
N ILE A 24 -11.46 -8.92 3.85
CA ILE A 24 -11.17 -7.48 3.89
C ILE A 24 -11.07 -7.05 5.35
N PRO A 25 -10.06 -6.25 5.75
CA PRO A 25 -9.99 -5.71 7.10
C PRO A 25 -11.27 -4.95 7.48
N THR A 26 -11.80 -5.18 8.68
CA THR A 26 -12.97 -4.47 9.22
C THR A 26 -12.57 -3.33 10.16
N GLN A 27 -11.28 -3.01 10.23
CA GLN A 27 -10.68 -1.97 11.05
C GLN A 27 -9.28 -1.68 10.54
N VAL A 28 -8.72 -0.55 10.94
CA VAL A 28 -7.33 -0.19 10.59
C VAL A 28 -6.39 -1.15 11.30
N ILE A 29 -5.48 -1.71 10.51
CA ILE A 29 -4.36 -2.50 11.01
C ILE A 29 -3.12 -1.63 10.86
N SER A 30 -2.42 -1.44 11.97
CA SER A 30 -1.14 -0.76 11.99
C SER A 30 0.00 -1.75 11.86
N ASN A 31 1.01 -1.37 11.09
CA ASN A 31 2.30 -2.03 10.96
C ASN A 31 3.27 -1.68 12.11
N GLY A 32 2.85 -0.82 13.04
CA GLY A 32 3.67 -0.30 14.15
C GLY A 32 4.28 1.06 13.94
N GLU A 33 4.05 1.70 12.79
CA GLU A 33 4.46 3.09 12.56
C GLU A 33 3.49 4.10 13.23
N PHE A 34 2.31 3.64 13.66
CA PHE A 34 1.26 4.50 14.20
C PHE A 34 0.28 3.74 15.11
N ASN A 35 -0.38 4.42 16.05
CA ASN A 35 -1.50 3.81 16.78
C ASN A 35 -2.75 3.77 15.88
N PRO A 36 -3.29 2.59 15.56
CA PRO A 36 -4.52 2.50 14.78
C PRO A 36 -5.69 3.12 15.57
N PRO A 37 -6.62 3.84 14.90
CA PRO A 37 -7.83 4.32 15.56
C PRO A 37 -8.73 3.14 15.98
N ALA A 38 -9.60 3.40 16.97
CA ALA A 38 -10.61 2.43 17.39
C ALA A 38 -11.54 2.04 16.24
N GLN A 39 -11.96 0.77 16.21
CA GLN A 39 -12.97 0.31 15.26
C GLN A 39 -14.27 1.10 15.43
N THR A 40 -14.73 1.75 14.36
CA THR A 40 -15.92 2.59 14.38
C THR A 40 -17.21 1.79 14.54
N ALA A 41 -18.31 2.46 14.90
CA ALA A 41 -19.63 1.83 14.94
C ALA A 41 -20.04 1.25 13.57
N GLN A 42 -19.78 1.96 12.47
CA GLN A 42 -20.04 1.48 11.12
C GLN A 42 -19.16 0.28 10.77
N GLN A 43 -17.88 0.30 11.13
CA GLN A 43 -16.98 -0.85 10.94
C GLN A 43 -17.43 -2.09 11.72
N LYS A 44 -17.92 -1.93 12.95
CA LYS A 44 -18.55 -3.02 13.73
C LYS A 44 -19.81 -3.56 13.05
N GLN A 45 -20.62 -2.68 12.45
CA GLN A 45 -21.80 -3.09 11.68
C GLN A 45 -21.39 -3.88 10.42
N VAL A 46 -20.36 -3.45 9.70
CA VAL A 46 -19.80 -4.21 8.57
C VAL A 46 -19.35 -5.58 9.05
N GLU A 47 -18.56 -5.66 10.12
CA GLU A 47 -18.10 -6.93 10.66
C GLU A 47 -19.25 -7.88 11.05
N ALA A 48 -20.29 -7.35 11.71
CA ALA A 48 -21.47 -8.12 12.05
C ALA A 48 -22.21 -8.62 10.80
N ARG A 49 -22.35 -7.77 9.78
CA ARG A 49 -23.00 -8.13 8.52
C ARG A 49 -22.19 -9.17 7.73
N ILE A 50 -20.86 -9.10 7.75
CA ILE A 50 -20.00 -10.14 7.14
C ILE A 50 -20.25 -11.50 7.81
N LYS A 51 -20.31 -11.53 9.16
CA LYS A 51 -20.59 -12.76 9.90
C LYS A 51 -21.96 -13.33 9.53
N GLU A 52 -23.00 -12.49 9.46
CA GLU A 52 -24.36 -12.89 9.08
C GLU A 52 -24.44 -13.47 7.66
N LEU A 53 -23.84 -12.78 6.68
CA LEU A 53 -23.82 -13.24 5.29
C LEU A 53 -23.03 -14.54 5.15
N ALA A 54 -21.90 -14.65 5.85
CA ALA A 54 -21.08 -15.85 5.83
C ALA A 54 -21.76 -17.05 6.49
N ASP A 55 -22.51 -16.85 7.57
CA ASP A 55 -23.31 -17.91 8.19
C ASP A 55 -24.46 -18.33 7.28
N THR A 56 -25.13 -17.37 6.64
CA THR A 56 -26.29 -17.61 5.77
C THR A 56 -25.90 -18.34 4.49
N TYR A 57 -24.90 -17.83 3.76
CA TYR A 57 -24.47 -18.39 2.48
C TYR A 57 -23.52 -19.57 2.66
N GLY A 58 -22.65 -19.54 3.67
CA GLY A 58 -21.81 -20.68 4.04
C GLY A 58 -22.64 -21.92 4.36
N ALA A 59 -23.68 -21.79 5.21
CA ALA A 59 -24.54 -22.92 5.55
C ALA A 59 -25.25 -23.53 4.33
N LYS A 60 -25.73 -22.71 3.39
CA LYS A 60 -26.35 -23.18 2.13
C LYS A 60 -25.38 -23.96 1.25
N LEU A 61 -24.09 -23.64 1.32
CA LEU A 61 -23.01 -24.28 0.57
C LEU A 61 -22.33 -25.41 1.34
N GLY A 62 -22.80 -25.75 2.55
CA GLY A 62 -22.17 -26.76 3.41
C GLY A 62 -20.79 -26.36 3.93
N MET A 63 -20.50 -25.06 4.03
CA MET A 63 -19.24 -24.50 4.53
C MET A 63 -19.43 -23.85 5.89
N ASP A 64 -18.45 -23.98 6.77
CA ASP A 64 -18.37 -23.11 7.94
C ASP A 64 -18.00 -21.67 7.55
N ARG A 65 -18.18 -20.73 8.48
CA ARG A 65 -17.88 -19.31 8.27
C ARG A 65 -16.44 -19.09 7.78
N ARG A 66 -15.47 -19.79 8.40
CA ARG A 66 -14.06 -19.60 8.09
C ARG A 66 -13.79 -20.02 6.65
N ARG A 67 -14.25 -21.20 6.25
CA ARG A 67 -14.06 -21.74 4.91
C ARG A 67 -14.77 -20.88 3.86
N PHE A 68 -16.00 -20.45 4.13
CA PHE A 68 -16.74 -19.56 3.22
C PHE A 68 -15.99 -18.26 2.96
N LEU A 69 -15.46 -17.62 4.01
CA LEU A 69 -14.73 -16.35 3.90
C LEU A 69 -13.38 -16.45 3.15
N GLN A 70 -12.88 -17.65 2.87
CA GLN A 70 -11.68 -17.88 2.04
C GLN A 70 -11.99 -17.98 0.55
N THR A 71 -13.28 -18.02 0.18
CA THR A 71 -13.74 -18.16 -1.21
C THR A 71 -13.96 -16.80 -1.88
N ALA A 72 -14.14 -16.81 -3.21
CA ALA A 72 -14.57 -15.63 -3.96
C ALA A 72 -15.94 -15.09 -3.50
N SER A 73 -16.88 -15.98 -3.15
CA SER A 73 -18.18 -15.59 -2.58
C SER A 73 -18.03 -14.92 -1.21
N GLY A 74 -17.07 -15.38 -0.39
CA GLY A 74 -16.71 -14.73 0.88
C GLY A 74 -16.19 -13.31 0.71
N MET A 75 -15.32 -13.09 -0.29
CA MET A 75 -14.85 -11.75 -0.67
C MET A 75 -16.02 -10.86 -1.13
N ALA A 76 -16.91 -11.37 -1.98
CA ALA A 76 -18.09 -10.63 -2.41
C ALA A 76 -19.03 -10.28 -1.25
N ALA A 77 -19.27 -11.21 -0.33
CA ALA A 77 -20.06 -10.97 0.89
C ALA A 77 -19.47 -9.84 1.73
N ALA A 78 -18.14 -9.72 1.81
CA ALA A 78 -17.48 -8.62 2.50
C ALA A 78 -17.77 -7.26 1.86
N PHE A 79 -17.69 -7.14 0.54
CA PHE A 79 -18.05 -5.89 -0.15
C PHE A 79 -19.56 -5.58 -0.10
N VAL A 80 -20.42 -6.60 -0.13
CA VAL A 80 -21.88 -6.41 0.08
C VAL A 80 -22.14 -5.80 1.46
N ALA A 81 -21.50 -6.35 2.51
CA ALA A 81 -21.60 -5.81 3.85
C ALA A 81 -21.13 -4.36 3.94
N MET A 82 -20.02 -4.02 3.26
CA MET A 82 -19.55 -2.63 3.18
C MET A 82 -20.57 -1.72 2.49
N ASN A 83 -21.16 -2.13 1.37
CA ASN A 83 -22.19 -1.36 0.69
C ASN A 83 -23.45 -1.16 1.53
N ASN A 84 -23.84 -2.15 2.34
CA ASN A 84 -24.99 -2.03 3.25
C ASN A 84 -24.79 -0.94 4.31
N VAL A 85 -23.54 -0.62 4.68
CA VAL A 85 -23.23 0.35 5.74
C VAL A 85 -22.77 1.70 5.19
N PHE A 86 -21.88 1.70 4.20
CA PHE A 86 -21.27 2.91 3.64
C PHE A 86 -21.94 3.42 2.36
N GLY A 87 -22.96 2.71 1.87
CA GLY A 87 -23.63 2.98 0.60
C GLY A 87 -22.94 2.30 -0.58
N ASN A 88 -23.63 2.29 -1.73
CA ASN A 88 -23.18 1.58 -2.93
C ASN A 88 -21.97 2.27 -3.59
N VAL A 89 -20.77 1.93 -3.11
CA VAL A 89 -19.49 2.42 -3.66
C VAL A 89 -18.71 1.31 -4.36
N PHE A 90 -18.93 0.05 -3.96
CA PHE A 90 -18.31 -1.11 -4.59
C PHE A 90 -19.28 -1.79 -5.56
N ASP A 91 -18.82 -2.11 -6.76
CA ASP A 91 -19.53 -2.94 -7.73
C ASP A 91 -19.52 -4.41 -7.28
N VAL A 92 -20.61 -4.82 -6.65
CA VAL A 92 -20.87 -6.16 -6.11
C VAL A 92 -22.38 -6.38 -5.96
N SER A 93 -22.83 -7.64 -6.02
CA SER A 93 -24.24 -8.00 -5.79
C SER A 93 -24.38 -9.08 -4.72
N GLU A 94 -25.55 -9.15 -4.08
CA GLU A 94 -25.91 -10.26 -3.18
C GLU A 94 -25.87 -11.61 -3.90
N ALA A 95 -26.19 -11.65 -5.20
CA ALA A 95 -26.10 -12.86 -6.01
C ALA A 95 -24.65 -13.36 -6.15
N GLU A 96 -23.69 -12.45 -6.31
CA GLU A 96 -22.25 -12.78 -6.30
C GLU A 96 -21.80 -13.37 -4.96
N ALA A 97 -22.32 -12.83 -3.84
CA ALA A 97 -22.03 -13.35 -2.51
C ALA A 97 -22.68 -14.72 -2.25
N ALA A 98 -23.85 -14.99 -2.83
CA ALA A 98 -24.63 -16.21 -2.59
C ALA A 98 -24.28 -17.38 -3.52
N ASP A 99 -23.84 -17.11 -4.75
CA ASP A 99 -23.60 -18.12 -5.80
C ASP A 99 -22.10 -18.20 -6.17
N PRO A 100 -21.42 -19.32 -5.85
CA PRO A 100 -20.02 -19.54 -6.23
C PRO A 100 -19.73 -19.41 -7.72
N MET A 101 -20.68 -19.75 -8.60
CA MET A 101 -20.49 -19.61 -10.05
C MET A 101 -20.45 -18.14 -10.47
N MET A 102 -21.28 -17.29 -9.86
CA MET A 102 -21.28 -15.85 -10.11
C MET A 102 -19.99 -15.20 -9.58
N ALA A 103 -19.54 -15.59 -8.39
CA ALA A 103 -18.27 -15.14 -7.84
C ALA A 103 -17.08 -15.58 -8.71
N GLN A 104 -17.10 -16.82 -9.21
CA GLN A 104 -16.06 -17.32 -10.11
C GLN A 104 -16.07 -16.60 -11.46
N ALA A 105 -17.24 -16.35 -12.05
CA ALA A 105 -17.35 -15.59 -13.30
C ALA A 105 -16.77 -14.17 -13.18
N ARG A 106 -16.95 -13.51 -12.02
CA ARG A 106 -16.31 -12.22 -11.71
C ARG A 106 -14.78 -12.36 -11.70
N ALA A 107 -14.25 -13.36 -11.00
CA ALA A 107 -12.81 -13.62 -10.92
C ALA A 107 -12.21 -13.96 -12.29
N ASP A 108 -12.93 -14.72 -13.12
CA ASP A 108 -12.52 -15.05 -14.48
C ASP A 108 -12.47 -13.81 -15.39
N GLY A 109 -13.37 -12.84 -15.17
CA GLY A 109 -13.41 -11.58 -15.92
C GLY A 109 -12.21 -10.66 -15.72
N THR A 110 -11.43 -10.87 -14.65
CA THR A 110 -10.18 -10.15 -14.35
C THR A 110 -8.94 -11.03 -14.49
N LYS A 111 -9.09 -12.30 -14.87
CA LYS A 111 -7.99 -13.20 -15.16
C LYS A 111 -7.14 -12.63 -16.30
N GLY A 112 -5.83 -12.62 -16.12
CA GLY A 112 -4.93 -12.05 -17.12
C GLY A 112 -4.73 -10.53 -17.01
N GLN A 113 -5.33 -9.86 -16.01
CA GLN A 113 -5.04 -8.46 -15.74
C GLN A 113 -3.59 -8.30 -15.27
N PHE A 114 -2.84 -7.39 -15.89
CA PHE A 114 -1.50 -7.06 -15.45
C PHE A 114 -1.55 -6.11 -14.24
N ILE A 115 -0.85 -6.48 -13.17
CA ILE A 115 -0.77 -5.69 -11.93
C ILE A 115 0.70 -5.45 -11.59
N MET A 116 1.08 -4.18 -11.48
CA MET A 116 2.41 -3.76 -11.06
C MET A 116 2.32 -2.93 -9.79
N ASP A 117 2.79 -3.50 -8.69
CA ASP A 117 2.81 -2.88 -7.36
C ASP A 117 4.14 -2.14 -7.14
N VAL A 118 4.14 -0.81 -7.15
CA VAL A 118 5.40 -0.04 -7.05
C VAL A 118 5.92 0.14 -5.62
N GLN A 119 5.18 -0.34 -4.62
CA GLN A 119 5.54 -0.12 -3.22
C GLN A 119 5.30 -1.36 -2.38
N THR A 120 6.34 -2.16 -2.21
CA THR A 120 6.32 -3.29 -1.27
C THR A 120 7.60 -3.40 -0.44
N HIS A 121 7.52 -4.10 0.68
CA HIS A 121 8.53 -4.15 1.73
C HIS A 121 8.64 -5.56 2.33
N TRP A 122 9.87 -5.94 2.70
CA TRP A 122 10.16 -6.96 3.70
C TRP A 122 11.35 -6.49 4.54
N VAL A 123 11.63 -7.16 5.66
CA VAL A 123 12.76 -6.82 6.55
C VAL A 123 13.85 -7.88 6.50
N ARG A 124 15.12 -7.46 6.61
CA ARG A 124 16.30 -8.33 6.68
C ARG A 124 16.21 -9.33 7.83
N ASP A 125 16.83 -10.51 7.68
CA ASP A 125 16.71 -11.60 8.66
C ASP A 125 17.27 -11.21 10.03
N ASP A 126 18.40 -10.52 10.05
CA ASP A 126 19.09 -10.04 11.25
C ASP A 126 18.49 -8.74 11.83
N TYR A 127 17.37 -8.25 11.28
CA TYR A 127 16.66 -7.10 11.82
C TYR A 127 16.20 -7.41 13.25
N ASN A 128 16.79 -6.73 14.23
CA ASN A 128 16.67 -7.02 15.66
C ASN A 128 16.25 -5.80 16.49
N GLN A 129 15.82 -4.71 15.85
CA GLN A 129 15.42 -3.50 16.55
C GLN A 129 14.27 -3.77 17.52
N GLU A 130 14.55 -3.68 18.82
CA GLU A 130 13.62 -4.08 19.89
C GLU A 130 12.27 -3.36 19.82
N GLY A 131 12.23 -2.13 19.29
CA GLY A 131 10.97 -1.40 19.10
C GLY A 131 10.00 -2.04 18.12
N PHE A 132 10.49 -2.78 17.11
CA PHE A 132 9.69 -3.47 16.09
C PHE A 132 9.70 -4.99 16.31
N VAL A 133 10.82 -5.57 16.75
CA VAL A 133 10.97 -7.01 17.03
C VAL A 133 10.47 -7.38 18.43
N GLY A 134 10.74 -6.55 19.45
CA GLY A 134 10.16 -6.72 20.79
C GLY A 134 8.65 -6.52 20.78
N PHE A 135 8.17 -5.66 19.87
CA PHE A 135 6.77 -5.48 19.48
C PHE A 135 6.18 -6.74 18.85
N LEU A 136 6.74 -7.28 17.76
CA LEU A 136 6.29 -8.56 17.18
C LEU A 136 6.37 -9.75 18.17
N LYS A 137 7.26 -9.68 19.17
CA LYS A 137 7.35 -10.67 20.26
C LYS A 137 6.31 -10.46 21.35
N SER A 138 5.97 -9.21 21.69
CA SER A 138 4.93 -8.88 22.69
C SER A 138 3.51 -9.02 22.15
N VAL A 139 3.32 -9.11 20.82
CA VAL A 139 2.09 -9.60 20.15
C VAL A 139 1.67 -10.96 20.69
N ASN A 140 2.62 -11.79 21.11
CA ASN A 140 2.34 -13.13 21.63
C ASN A 140 2.32 -13.17 23.16
N GLN A 141 1.51 -12.33 23.81
CA GLN A 141 1.21 -12.48 25.25
C GLN A 141 0.46 -13.80 25.50
N LEU A 142 1.26 -14.84 25.70
CA LEU A 142 0.91 -16.20 26.04
C LEU A 142 1.42 -16.54 27.44
N GLU A 143 1.01 -15.77 28.44
CA GLU A 143 1.10 -16.20 29.85
C GLU A 143 -0.28 -16.59 30.44
N ARG A 144 -1.31 -16.72 29.58
CA ARG A 144 -2.60 -17.32 29.97
C ARG A 144 -3.08 -18.48 29.10
N SER A 145 -2.30 -18.91 28.11
CA SER A 145 -2.72 -19.95 27.14
C SER A 145 -1.71 -21.06 26.89
N GLY A 146 -0.57 -21.10 27.59
CA GLY A 146 0.30 -22.31 27.64
C GLY A 146 1.01 -22.70 26.35
N LEU A 147 1.24 -21.76 25.41
CA LEU A 147 2.07 -21.98 24.22
C LEU A 147 3.46 -21.36 24.40
N ASP A 148 4.43 -22.02 23.76
CA ASP A 148 5.87 -21.79 23.87
C ASP A 148 6.35 -20.52 23.13
N PRO A 149 6.95 -19.53 23.83
CA PRO A 149 7.48 -18.30 23.24
C PRO A 149 8.57 -18.50 22.18
N SER A 150 9.23 -19.66 22.13
CA SER A 150 10.23 -19.97 21.09
C SER A 150 9.62 -20.21 19.70
N LYS A 151 8.29 -20.26 19.59
CA LYS A 151 7.55 -20.45 18.32
C LYS A 151 7.03 -19.16 17.70
N ILE A 152 7.31 -18.01 18.33
CA ILE A 152 6.91 -16.67 17.87
C ILE A 152 7.86 -16.21 16.76
N SER A 153 7.35 -16.04 15.54
CA SER A 153 8.18 -15.71 14.38
C SER A 153 7.84 -14.35 13.81
N VAL A 154 8.86 -13.53 13.55
CA VAL A 154 8.80 -12.31 12.74
C VAL A 154 8.50 -12.58 11.26
N TYR A 155 8.19 -13.85 10.92
CA TYR A 155 7.91 -14.39 9.59
C TYR A 155 7.01 -13.51 8.74
N ASP A 156 6.01 -12.86 9.32
CA ASP A 156 4.98 -12.15 8.57
C ASP A 156 5.52 -10.98 7.73
N VAL A 157 6.67 -10.42 8.14
CA VAL A 157 7.37 -9.35 7.41
C VAL A 157 8.69 -9.82 6.80
N LYS A 158 8.99 -11.13 6.86
CA LYS A 158 10.19 -11.73 6.27
C LYS A 158 9.96 -12.13 4.82
N PHE A 159 11.07 -12.40 4.15
CA PHE A 159 11.14 -12.70 2.73
C PHE A 159 10.21 -13.85 2.31
N GLU A 160 10.14 -14.93 3.10
CA GLU A 160 9.34 -16.10 2.73
C GLU A 160 7.84 -15.81 2.73
N ASN A 161 7.33 -15.10 3.75
CA ASN A 161 5.94 -14.67 3.75
C ASN A 161 5.69 -13.65 2.64
N TYR A 162 6.61 -12.72 2.42
CA TYR A 162 6.53 -11.77 1.32
C TYR A 162 6.29 -12.47 -0.02
N VAL A 163 7.12 -13.46 -0.37
CA VAL A 163 6.97 -14.21 -1.64
C VAL A 163 5.61 -14.90 -1.70
N ARG A 164 5.17 -15.52 -0.59
CA ARG A 164 3.84 -16.15 -0.51
C ARG A 164 2.73 -15.12 -0.73
N GLN A 165 2.74 -13.99 -0.03
CA GLN A 165 1.66 -13.01 -0.10
C GLN A 165 1.60 -12.31 -1.46
N ILE A 166 2.74 -11.90 -2.01
CA ILE A 166 2.81 -11.18 -3.28
C ILE A 166 2.56 -12.11 -4.47
N PHE A 167 3.29 -13.23 -4.59
CA PHE A 167 3.27 -14.01 -5.83
C PHE A 167 2.30 -15.19 -5.83
N LEU A 168 1.94 -15.73 -4.65
CA LEU A 168 1.02 -16.89 -4.56
C LEU A 168 -0.38 -16.49 -4.10
N ASN A 169 -0.47 -15.57 -3.13
CA ASN A 169 -1.73 -15.17 -2.51
C ASN A 169 -2.33 -13.89 -3.09
N SER A 170 -1.80 -13.38 -4.20
CA SER A 170 -2.36 -12.23 -4.91
C SER A 170 -2.23 -12.34 -6.42
N ASP A 171 -2.87 -11.43 -7.13
CA ASP A 171 -2.80 -11.27 -8.59
C ASP A 171 -1.63 -10.38 -9.05
N THR A 172 -0.76 -9.92 -8.14
CA THR A 172 0.40 -9.09 -8.46
C THR A 172 1.33 -9.78 -9.45
N SER A 173 1.55 -9.13 -10.60
CA SER A 173 2.42 -9.63 -11.67
C SER A 173 3.85 -9.19 -11.47
N VAL A 174 4.09 -7.91 -11.18
CA VAL A 174 5.42 -7.37 -10.92
C VAL A 174 5.36 -6.48 -9.69
N THR A 175 6.43 -6.44 -8.92
CA THR A 175 6.54 -5.55 -7.77
C THR A 175 7.83 -4.75 -7.77
N VAL A 176 7.88 -3.62 -7.06
CA VAL A 176 9.11 -2.87 -6.79
C VAL A 176 9.38 -2.88 -5.28
N LEU A 177 10.55 -3.38 -4.92
CA LEU A 177 11.02 -3.48 -3.54
C LEU A 177 11.55 -2.15 -3.04
N SER A 178 11.03 -1.70 -1.91
CA SER A 178 11.29 -0.40 -1.31
C SER A 178 11.93 -0.53 0.08
N GLY A 179 12.48 0.60 0.54
CA GLY A 179 13.05 0.79 1.86
C GLY A 179 12.87 2.24 2.33
N ALA A 180 13.32 2.53 3.53
CA ALA A 180 13.26 3.86 4.14
C ALA A 180 14.65 4.30 4.63
N PRO A 181 14.99 5.60 4.53
CA PRO A 181 16.20 6.16 5.09
C PRO A 181 16.03 6.43 6.59
N PHE A 182 17.12 6.27 7.35
CA PHE A 182 17.15 6.55 8.78
C PHE A 182 18.41 7.35 9.13
N ASP A 183 18.32 8.15 10.20
CA ASP A 183 19.50 8.82 10.76
C ASP A 183 20.41 7.80 11.47
N ASP A 184 19.82 6.74 12.01
CA ASP A 184 20.52 5.54 12.51
C ASP A 184 20.29 4.38 11.55
N THR A 185 21.33 4.05 10.78
CA THR A 185 21.33 2.98 9.76
C THR A 185 20.91 1.60 10.28
N SER A 186 20.99 1.36 11.60
CA SER A 186 20.56 0.09 12.18
C SER A 186 19.05 -0.15 12.03
N TRP A 187 18.26 0.90 11.82
CA TRP A 187 16.81 0.88 11.55
C TRP A 187 16.43 0.51 10.12
N GLU A 188 17.40 0.40 9.22
CA GLU A 188 17.12 0.01 7.84
C GLU A 188 16.50 -1.38 7.76
N PHE A 189 15.29 -1.43 7.16
CA PHE A 189 14.62 -2.68 6.84
C PHE A 189 15.46 -3.52 5.88
N LEU A 190 16.00 -2.86 4.85
CA LEU A 190 16.92 -3.42 3.88
C LEU A 190 17.92 -2.33 3.45
N THR A 191 19.18 -2.73 3.30
CA THR A 191 20.19 -1.89 2.65
C THR A 191 20.00 -1.92 1.14
N ASN A 192 20.59 -0.96 0.40
CA ASN A 192 20.59 -0.98 -1.07
C ASN A 192 21.21 -2.26 -1.65
N GLN A 193 22.20 -2.86 -0.96
CA GLN A 193 22.74 -4.18 -1.31
C GLN A 193 21.69 -5.27 -1.18
N ALA A 194 21.02 -5.34 -0.04
CA ALA A 194 20.02 -6.37 0.22
C ALA A 194 18.83 -6.28 -0.75
N ILE A 195 18.44 -5.06 -1.15
CA ILE A 195 17.42 -4.85 -2.19
C ILE A 195 17.89 -5.44 -3.53
N ALA A 196 19.10 -5.10 -3.98
CA ALA A 196 19.64 -5.60 -5.25
C ALA A 196 19.79 -7.13 -5.26
N ASP A 197 20.24 -7.72 -4.16
CA ASP A 197 20.37 -9.17 -4.01
C ASP A 197 19.02 -9.87 -3.99
N GLY A 198 18.03 -9.30 -3.28
CA GLY A 198 16.65 -9.77 -3.28
C GLY A 198 16.04 -9.78 -4.68
N VAL A 199 16.25 -8.70 -5.44
CA VAL A 199 15.80 -8.59 -6.84
C VAL A 199 16.41 -9.69 -7.69
N LYS A 200 17.73 -9.86 -7.61
CA LYS A 200 18.46 -10.88 -8.37
C LYS A 200 17.98 -12.28 -8.02
N MET A 201 17.80 -12.58 -6.74
CA MET A 201 17.36 -13.88 -6.24
C MET A 201 15.96 -14.23 -6.74
N VAL A 202 14.98 -13.35 -6.53
CA VAL A 202 13.58 -13.61 -6.91
C VAL A 202 13.44 -13.75 -8.42
N ASN A 203 14.07 -12.88 -9.21
CA ASN A 203 14.00 -12.96 -10.67
C ASN A 203 14.70 -14.20 -11.22
N LYS A 204 15.82 -14.62 -10.62
CA LYS A 204 16.50 -15.87 -10.97
C LYS A 204 15.61 -17.09 -10.66
N THR A 205 14.94 -17.10 -9.51
CA THR A 205 14.02 -18.18 -9.12
C THR A 205 12.80 -18.23 -10.04
N ALA A 206 12.23 -17.07 -10.40
CA ALA A 206 11.09 -17.01 -11.31
C ALA A 206 11.47 -17.46 -12.73
N GLY A 207 12.66 -17.10 -13.22
CA GLY A 207 13.00 -17.18 -14.64
C GLY A 207 12.46 -16.02 -15.48
N SER A 208 11.93 -14.98 -14.83
CA SER A 208 11.39 -13.76 -15.42
C SER A 208 11.52 -12.57 -14.47
N THR A 209 11.32 -11.35 -14.96
CA THR A 209 11.36 -10.13 -14.14
C THR A 209 10.06 -9.95 -13.34
N ARG A 210 10.02 -10.51 -12.13
CA ARG A 210 8.89 -10.41 -11.18
C ARG A 210 9.07 -9.33 -10.13
N ILE A 211 10.30 -8.87 -9.93
CA ILE A 211 10.61 -7.81 -8.98
C ILE A 211 11.63 -6.83 -9.57
N LEU A 212 11.48 -5.56 -9.22
CA LEU A 212 12.44 -4.48 -9.42
C LEU A 212 12.83 -3.92 -8.05
N GLY A 213 13.86 -3.10 -7.97
CA GLY A 213 14.33 -2.53 -6.70
C GLY A 213 14.61 -1.03 -6.82
N HIS A 214 14.22 -0.30 -5.77
CA HIS A 214 14.66 1.08 -5.59
C HIS A 214 16.10 1.13 -5.06
N ALA A 215 16.80 2.24 -5.26
CA ALA A 215 17.89 2.64 -4.37
C ALA A 215 17.40 3.74 -3.43
N VAL A 216 17.50 3.51 -2.14
CA VAL A 216 17.23 4.52 -1.10
C VAL A 216 18.37 5.55 -1.12
N VAL A 217 18.02 6.83 -1.16
CA VAL A 217 18.96 7.95 -1.10
C VAL A 217 18.69 8.83 0.11
N ARG A 218 19.74 9.48 0.64
CA ARG A 218 19.69 10.27 1.89
C ARG A 218 20.21 11.69 1.70
N PRO A 219 19.51 12.55 0.94
CA PRO A 219 19.98 13.90 0.66
C PRO A 219 20.41 14.65 1.92
N GLY A 220 21.65 15.15 1.91
CA GLY A 220 22.22 15.93 3.01
C GLY A 220 22.98 15.12 4.06
N GLN A 221 22.82 13.80 4.12
CA GLN A 221 23.67 12.95 4.96
C GLN A 221 25.11 12.90 4.41
N PRO A 222 26.15 12.79 5.26
CA PRO A 222 27.53 12.66 4.78
C PRO A 222 27.69 11.48 3.81
N GLY A 223 28.27 11.71 2.64
CA GLY A 223 28.54 10.67 1.63
C GLY A 223 27.35 10.25 0.75
N TRP A 224 26.17 10.87 0.88
CA TRP A 224 24.96 10.41 0.16
C TRP A 224 25.08 10.40 -1.37
N MET A 225 25.89 11.30 -1.97
CA MET A 225 26.15 11.29 -3.41
C MET A 225 27.14 10.21 -3.83
N ASP A 226 28.05 9.80 -2.95
CA ASP A 226 28.95 8.67 -3.20
C ASP A 226 28.14 7.36 -3.20
N GLU A 227 27.12 7.24 -2.35
CA GLU A 227 26.18 6.11 -2.38
C GLU A 227 25.36 6.06 -3.68
N VAL A 228 24.99 7.22 -4.24
CA VAL A 228 24.34 7.31 -5.56
C VAL A 228 25.30 6.83 -6.65
N ASP A 229 26.56 7.26 -6.61
CA ASP A 229 27.57 6.81 -7.57
C ASP A 229 27.84 5.30 -7.45
N GLN A 230 27.88 4.77 -6.24
CA GLN A 230 28.02 3.33 -6.01
C GLN A 230 26.81 2.56 -6.55
N ALA A 231 25.58 3.04 -6.31
CA ALA A 231 24.37 2.43 -6.85
C ALA A 231 24.40 2.41 -8.38
N LEU A 232 24.79 3.50 -9.03
CA LEU A 232 24.91 3.56 -10.49
C LEU A 232 26.00 2.64 -11.06
N ALA A 233 27.14 2.55 -10.39
CA ALA A 233 28.28 1.78 -10.89
C ALA A 233 28.11 0.26 -10.70
N GLU A 234 27.58 -0.14 -9.55
CA GLU A 234 27.58 -1.55 -9.15
C GLU A 234 26.21 -2.21 -9.32
N ARG A 235 25.12 -1.47 -9.02
CA ARG A 235 23.76 -2.01 -8.85
C ARG A 235 22.70 -1.02 -9.34
N PRO A 236 22.63 -0.71 -10.66
CA PRO A 236 21.70 0.28 -11.18
C PRO A 236 20.25 -0.05 -10.74
N PRO A 237 19.59 0.85 -9.98
CA PRO A 237 18.22 0.61 -9.52
C PRO A 237 17.21 0.84 -10.64
N ALA A 238 15.97 0.38 -10.43
CA ALA A 238 14.87 0.71 -11.32
C ALA A 238 14.33 2.13 -11.08
N SER A 239 14.53 2.66 -9.88
CA SER A 239 14.09 4.00 -9.44
C SER A 239 14.79 4.41 -8.14
N TRP A 240 14.70 5.68 -7.79
CA TRP A 240 15.26 6.24 -6.56
C TRP A 240 14.18 6.41 -5.51
N LYS A 241 14.46 6.09 -4.25
CA LYS A 241 13.51 6.23 -3.13
C LYS A 241 14.04 7.23 -2.12
N MET A 242 13.21 8.18 -1.70
CA MET A 242 13.57 9.20 -0.72
C MET A 242 12.40 9.65 0.14
N TYR A 243 12.73 10.30 1.25
CA TYR A 243 11.78 10.83 2.23
C TYR A 243 12.21 12.27 2.52
N THR A 244 11.44 13.26 2.07
CA THR A 244 11.78 14.69 2.25
C THR A 244 11.77 15.11 3.71
N ILE A 245 11.08 14.36 4.57
CA ILE A 245 11.12 14.52 6.02
C ILE A 245 12.45 14.08 6.63
N GLY A 246 13.31 13.36 5.89
CA GLY A 246 14.51 12.72 6.43
C GLY A 246 14.15 11.38 7.06
N ASP A 247 14.37 11.26 8.37
CA ASP A 247 14.00 10.09 9.17
C ASP A 247 12.48 10.07 9.38
N PRO A 248 11.74 9.11 8.80
CA PRO A 248 10.29 9.10 8.85
C PRO A 248 9.72 8.76 10.22
N LEU A 249 10.57 8.31 11.15
CA LEU A 249 10.17 7.76 12.43
C LEU A 249 10.61 8.62 13.61
N SER A 250 11.22 9.78 13.34
CA SER A 250 11.64 10.72 14.38
C SER A 250 11.36 12.17 14.01
N ALA A 251 10.59 12.85 14.85
CA ALA A 251 10.46 14.31 14.79
C ALA A 251 11.78 15.07 15.02
N LYS A 252 12.83 14.38 15.53
CA LYS A 252 14.19 14.91 15.69
C LYS A 252 15.09 14.63 14.49
N THR A 253 14.50 14.29 13.34
CA THR A 253 15.22 14.09 12.09
C THR A 253 16.20 15.24 11.79
N LYS A 254 17.41 14.87 11.37
CA LYS A 254 18.52 15.81 11.16
C LYS A 254 18.61 16.35 9.73
N TYR A 255 18.06 15.62 8.75
CA TYR A 255 18.26 15.90 7.33
C TYR A 255 16.95 16.03 6.54
N PRO A 256 15.97 16.84 6.97
CA PRO A 256 14.83 17.16 6.12
C PRO A 256 15.28 18.07 4.97
N PHE A 257 14.67 17.91 3.79
CA PHE A 257 15.05 18.67 2.60
C PHE A 257 13.86 18.94 1.68
N ARG A 258 13.98 19.99 0.86
CA ARG A 258 13.00 20.28 -0.19
C ARG A 258 13.45 19.67 -1.51
N LEU A 259 12.50 19.20 -2.31
CA LEU A 259 12.81 18.68 -3.65
C LEU A 259 13.34 19.77 -4.60
N ASP A 260 12.94 21.02 -4.38
CA ASP A 260 13.36 22.17 -5.18
C ASP A 260 14.59 22.91 -4.60
N ASP A 261 15.31 22.31 -3.65
CA ASP A 261 16.60 22.82 -3.19
C ASP A 261 17.67 22.63 -4.28
N GLU A 262 17.97 23.70 -5.00
CA GLU A 262 18.91 23.68 -6.14
C GLU A 262 20.33 23.27 -5.72
N LYS A 263 20.77 23.68 -4.53
CA LYS A 263 22.15 23.40 -4.08
C LYS A 263 22.31 21.95 -3.68
N LEU A 264 21.29 21.38 -3.04
CA LEU A 264 21.33 20.00 -2.58
C LEU A 264 20.96 19.00 -3.68
N MET A 265 19.89 19.24 -4.42
CA MET A 265 19.25 18.21 -5.24
C MET A 265 19.58 18.27 -6.75
N TYR A 266 19.94 19.42 -7.32
CA TYR A 266 20.05 19.51 -8.79
C TYR A 266 21.22 18.70 -9.34
N GLY A 267 22.35 18.65 -8.62
CA GLY A 267 23.46 17.76 -9.00
C GLY A 267 23.07 16.28 -9.01
N PHE A 268 22.14 15.87 -8.14
CA PHE A 268 21.55 14.53 -8.18
C PHE A 268 20.65 14.35 -9.41
N TYR A 269 19.76 15.31 -9.68
CA TYR A 269 18.86 15.28 -10.84
C TYR A 269 19.60 15.18 -12.19
N GLU A 270 20.65 15.98 -12.38
CA GLU A 270 21.53 15.90 -13.56
C GLU A 270 22.14 14.50 -13.73
N LYS A 271 22.61 13.93 -12.61
CA LYS A 271 23.28 12.64 -12.59
C LYS A 271 22.32 11.50 -12.97
N ILE A 272 21.13 11.47 -12.37
CA ILE A 272 20.16 10.40 -12.63
C ILE A 272 19.51 10.52 -14.02
N ASP A 273 19.33 11.73 -14.54
CA ASP A 273 18.85 11.96 -15.89
C ASP A 273 19.86 11.44 -16.92
N LYS A 274 21.14 11.77 -16.74
CA LYS A 274 22.23 11.27 -17.58
C LYS A 274 22.35 9.74 -17.53
N ALA A 275 22.06 9.13 -16.37
CA ALA A 275 22.02 7.68 -16.21
C ALA A 275 20.76 7.03 -16.83
N GLY A 276 19.73 7.81 -17.18
CA GLY A 276 18.46 7.31 -17.71
C GLY A 276 17.52 6.72 -16.66
N ILE A 277 17.83 6.84 -15.36
CA ILE A 277 17.00 6.33 -14.26
C ILE A 277 16.20 7.49 -13.69
N ARG A 278 15.10 7.84 -14.37
CA ARG A 278 14.36 9.10 -14.20
C ARG A 278 13.21 9.04 -13.19
N ASN A 279 12.97 7.88 -12.59
CA ASN A 279 11.88 7.67 -11.65
C ASN A 279 12.34 7.97 -10.21
N ILE A 280 11.67 8.91 -9.54
CA ILE A 280 11.97 9.30 -8.17
C ILE A 280 10.70 9.10 -7.33
N CYS A 281 10.77 8.15 -6.40
CA CYS A 281 9.72 7.76 -5.49
C CYS A 281 9.90 8.49 -4.15
N ILE A 282 8.98 9.40 -3.83
CA ILE A 282 9.10 10.29 -2.66
C ILE A 282 7.95 10.04 -1.71
N HIS A 283 8.27 9.66 -0.47
CA HIS A 283 7.27 9.59 0.59
C HIS A 283 6.84 10.99 1.01
N LYS A 284 5.56 11.32 0.86
CA LYS A 284 4.92 12.55 1.36
C LYS A 284 3.49 12.27 1.80
N GLY A 285 3.16 12.56 3.05
CA GLY A 285 1.86 12.31 3.66
C GLY A 285 2.00 11.51 4.96
N LEU A 286 0.95 10.81 5.35
CA LEU A 286 0.89 9.89 6.50
C LEU A 286 1.33 10.50 7.84
N MET A 287 1.01 11.77 8.06
CA MET A 287 1.33 12.43 9.31
C MET A 287 0.29 12.12 10.39
N PRO A 288 0.68 11.97 11.67
CA PRO A 288 -0.26 11.76 12.77
C PRO A 288 -1.20 12.96 12.92
N SER A 289 -2.37 12.78 13.53
CA SER A 289 -3.39 13.85 13.63
C SER A 289 -2.89 15.13 14.34
N ASP A 290 -1.91 15.00 15.25
CA ASP A 290 -1.31 16.08 16.04
C ASP A 290 0.00 16.64 15.43
N TYR A 291 0.28 16.36 14.14
CA TYR A 291 1.55 16.65 13.48
C TYR A 291 2.04 18.11 13.61
N GLU A 292 1.15 19.08 13.79
CA GLU A 292 1.54 20.49 13.98
C GLU A 292 2.28 20.70 15.30
N GLU A 293 2.00 19.86 16.30
CA GLU A 293 2.65 19.82 17.60
C GLU A 293 3.77 18.76 17.63
N SER A 294 3.45 17.51 17.28
CA SER A 294 4.38 16.37 17.40
C SER A 294 5.54 16.40 16.38
N TRP A 295 5.33 17.05 15.24
CA TRP A 295 6.32 17.24 14.16
C TRP A 295 6.55 18.72 13.83
N ALA A 296 6.44 19.58 14.85
CA ALA A 296 6.62 21.01 14.73
C ALA A 296 7.94 21.38 14.02
N GLY A 297 7.85 22.27 13.03
CA GLY A 297 9.00 22.73 12.25
C GLY A 297 9.42 21.83 11.08
N VAL A 298 8.98 20.57 11.03
CA VAL A 298 9.38 19.61 9.99
C VAL A 298 8.20 19.03 9.18
N TRP A 299 6.98 19.02 9.70
CA TRP A 299 5.82 18.42 8.99
C TRP A 299 5.61 18.94 7.56
N LYS A 300 6.00 20.18 7.25
CA LYS A 300 5.83 20.80 5.92
C LYS A 300 6.53 20.03 4.81
N TYR A 301 7.62 19.32 5.12
CA TYR A 301 8.34 18.50 4.15
C TYR A 301 7.51 17.33 3.61
N GLN A 302 6.41 16.95 4.28
CA GLN A 302 5.48 15.91 3.84
C GLN A 302 4.36 16.43 2.93
N THR A 303 4.41 17.71 2.55
CA THR A 303 3.40 18.37 1.69
C THR A 303 3.91 18.60 0.26
N ALA A 304 3.00 19.00 -0.65
CA ALA A 304 3.26 19.21 -2.08
C ALA A 304 3.93 20.56 -2.44
N TRP A 305 4.23 21.40 -1.44
CA TRP A 305 4.66 22.80 -1.64
C TRP A 305 5.98 23.03 -2.39
N ASP A 306 6.82 22.01 -2.52
CA ASP A 306 8.12 22.01 -3.21
C ASP A 306 8.05 21.37 -4.61
N LEU A 307 6.90 20.82 -4.99
CA LEU A 307 6.73 20.12 -6.26
C LEU A 307 6.58 21.03 -7.49
N PRO A 308 5.82 22.15 -7.46
CA PRO A 308 5.60 22.94 -8.68
C PRO A 308 6.88 23.45 -9.34
N LYS A 309 7.87 23.89 -8.54
CA LYS A 309 9.15 24.37 -9.05
C LYS A 309 9.96 23.22 -9.64
N VAL A 310 10.22 22.17 -8.86
CA VAL A 310 11.08 21.07 -9.32
C VAL A 310 10.49 20.32 -10.52
N ALA A 311 9.16 20.15 -10.58
CA ALA A 311 8.48 19.53 -11.71
C ALA A 311 8.68 20.32 -13.01
N LYS A 312 8.60 21.66 -12.91
CA LYS A 312 8.84 22.58 -14.03
C LYS A 312 10.30 22.61 -14.47
N ASP A 313 11.23 22.59 -13.52
CA ASP A 313 12.66 22.70 -13.80
C ASP A 313 13.23 21.38 -14.37
N TRP A 314 12.59 20.24 -14.04
CA TRP A 314 13.01 18.90 -14.46
C TRP A 314 11.87 18.11 -15.14
N PRO A 315 11.32 18.60 -16.27
CA PRO A 315 10.15 17.98 -16.92
C PRO A 315 10.39 16.56 -17.45
N GLN A 316 11.66 16.14 -17.56
CA GLN A 316 12.07 14.81 -17.98
C GLN A 316 12.14 13.79 -16.83
N LEU A 317 12.11 14.23 -15.57
CA LEU A 317 12.11 13.37 -14.38
C LEU A 317 10.69 13.08 -13.92
N ASN A 318 10.43 11.88 -13.42
CA ASN A 318 9.13 11.50 -12.87
C ASN A 318 9.16 11.60 -11.33
N PHE A 319 8.37 12.52 -10.78
CA PHE A 319 8.20 12.70 -9.32
C PHE A 319 6.97 11.92 -8.85
N ILE A 320 7.23 10.77 -8.25
CA ILE A 320 6.22 9.80 -7.86
C ILE A 320 5.96 9.93 -6.36
N ILE A 321 4.82 10.49 -6.01
CA ILE A 321 4.51 10.86 -4.63
C ILE A 321 3.79 9.70 -3.95
N TYR A 322 4.56 8.94 -3.16
CA TYR A 322 4.09 7.81 -2.38
C TYR A 322 3.14 8.32 -1.31
N HIS A 323 1.98 7.67 -1.24
CA HIS A 323 0.82 8.09 -0.45
C HIS A 323 0.17 9.41 -0.89
N GLY A 324 0.55 9.94 -2.06
CA GLY A 324 -0.12 11.06 -2.73
C GLY A 324 -0.43 12.28 -1.86
N CYS A 325 0.47 12.63 -0.93
CA CYS A 325 0.25 13.71 0.05
C CYS A 325 -1.02 13.49 0.91
N PHE A 326 -1.36 12.26 1.23
CA PHE A 326 -2.51 11.93 2.07
C PHE A 326 -2.27 12.35 3.52
N ARG A 327 -2.98 13.41 3.94
CA ARG A 327 -2.87 13.94 5.31
C ARG A 327 -3.76 13.24 6.32
N ALA A 328 -4.91 12.71 5.90
CA ALA A 328 -5.98 12.18 6.77
C ALA A 328 -5.69 10.83 7.41
N PHE A 329 -4.43 10.59 7.67
CA PHE A 329 -3.95 9.43 8.37
C PHE A 329 -4.17 9.59 9.88
N MET A 330 -4.69 8.55 10.55
CA MET A 330 -5.06 8.55 11.98
C MET A 330 -6.11 9.59 12.42
N ASP A 331 -6.74 10.28 11.49
CA ASP A 331 -7.84 11.19 11.83
C ASP A 331 -9.08 10.43 12.31
N GLN A 332 -9.97 11.17 12.97
CA GLN A 332 -11.29 10.65 13.29
C GLN A 332 -12.00 10.21 11.99
N PRO A 333 -12.43 8.94 11.89
CA PRO A 333 -13.16 8.44 10.74
C PRO A 333 -14.33 9.33 10.33
N GLY A 334 -14.47 9.59 9.03
CA GLY A 334 -15.51 10.47 8.46
C GLY A 334 -15.20 11.96 8.52
N ALA A 335 -14.24 12.43 9.34
CA ALA A 335 -13.92 13.86 9.44
C ALA A 335 -13.40 14.43 8.11
N ALA A 336 -12.50 13.70 7.46
CA ALA A 336 -11.93 14.11 6.17
C ALA A 336 -12.96 14.08 5.03
N LEU A 337 -13.90 13.12 5.04
CA LEU A 337 -15.01 13.12 4.10
C LEU A 337 -15.93 14.31 4.33
N ALA A 338 -16.30 14.61 5.58
CA ALA A 338 -17.16 15.74 5.90
C ALA A 338 -16.52 17.08 5.50
N GLU A 339 -15.21 17.23 5.70
CA GLU A 339 -14.46 18.40 5.23
C GLU A 339 -14.50 18.49 3.70
N PHE A 340 -14.17 17.40 2.99
CA PHE A 340 -14.26 17.34 1.52
C PHE A 340 -15.67 17.64 1.01
N GLU A 341 -16.71 17.14 1.68
CA GLU A 341 -18.09 17.37 1.28
C GLU A 341 -18.48 18.85 1.39
N LYS A 342 -17.88 19.57 2.33
CA LYS A 342 -18.06 21.01 2.55
C LYS A 342 -17.22 21.86 1.61
N THR A 343 -15.96 21.52 1.37
CA THR A 343 -14.99 22.38 0.70
C THR A 343 -14.72 21.99 -0.76
N GLY A 344 -14.88 20.72 -1.10
CA GLY A 344 -14.39 20.12 -2.35
C GLY A 344 -12.89 19.81 -2.34
N ASP A 345 -12.19 20.08 -1.23
CA ASP A 345 -10.75 19.96 -1.10
C ASP A 345 -10.39 18.94 -0.01
N ILE A 346 -9.51 18.01 -0.36
CA ILE A 346 -8.79 17.12 0.56
C ILE A 346 -7.44 17.76 0.91
N LYS A 347 -7.21 18.02 2.20
CA LYS A 347 -5.97 18.66 2.70
C LYS A 347 -4.72 17.93 2.18
N TRP A 348 -3.82 18.70 1.58
CA TRP A 348 -2.57 18.30 0.90
C TRP A 348 -2.72 17.47 -0.38
N ALA A 349 -3.61 16.49 -0.44
CA ALA A 349 -3.85 15.68 -1.65
C ALA A 349 -4.38 16.52 -2.82
N THR A 350 -5.22 17.52 -2.54
CA THR A 350 -5.70 18.46 -3.57
C THR A 350 -4.57 19.35 -4.08
N GLU A 351 -3.67 19.79 -3.20
CA GLU A 351 -2.52 20.59 -3.60
C GLU A 351 -1.57 19.81 -4.52
N LEU A 352 -1.38 18.50 -4.26
CA LEU A 352 -0.68 17.61 -5.18
C LEU A 352 -1.39 17.56 -6.54
N SER A 353 -2.72 17.39 -6.56
CA SER A 353 -3.49 17.33 -7.80
C SER A 353 -3.44 18.61 -8.64
N ARG A 354 -3.12 19.75 -8.03
CA ARG A 354 -2.98 21.07 -8.68
C ARG A 354 -1.56 21.32 -9.21
N VAL A 355 -0.59 20.45 -8.96
CA VAL A 355 0.80 20.66 -9.40
C VAL A 355 0.92 20.75 -10.94
N PRO A 356 0.23 19.95 -11.76
CA PRO A 356 0.31 20.07 -13.22
C PRO A 356 -0.08 21.47 -13.72
N GLU A 357 -1.15 22.05 -13.18
CA GLU A 357 -1.59 23.42 -13.51
C GLU A 357 -0.52 24.45 -13.12
N LYS A 358 0.06 24.32 -11.92
CA LYS A 358 1.05 25.28 -11.39
C LYS A 358 2.41 25.19 -12.10
N SER A 359 2.82 23.99 -12.51
CA SER A 359 4.11 23.72 -13.13
C SER A 359 4.09 23.80 -14.66
N GLY A 360 2.93 23.55 -15.29
CA GLY A 360 2.80 23.36 -16.73
C GLY A 360 3.32 22.01 -17.23
N THR A 361 3.43 21.00 -16.34
CA THR A 361 4.03 19.68 -16.64
C THR A 361 3.12 18.52 -16.23
N GLN A 362 3.39 17.31 -16.71
CA GLN A 362 2.64 16.08 -16.39
C GLN A 362 3.55 14.98 -15.83
N ASN A 363 4.62 15.36 -15.14
CA ASN A 363 5.64 14.44 -14.61
C ASN A 363 5.53 14.20 -13.09
N VAL A 364 4.39 14.58 -12.48
CA VAL A 364 4.08 14.31 -11.08
C VAL A 364 2.99 13.26 -10.99
N TYR A 365 3.18 12.28 -10.12
CA TYR A 365 2.31 11.11 -9.97
C TYR A 365 1.84 10.97 -8.52
N ALA A 366 0.59 10.53 -8.33
CA ALA A 366 0.10 10.09 -7.03
C ALA A 366 0.13 8.56 -6.97
N GLU A 367 0.79 8.02 -5.96
CA GLU A 367 0.77 6.60 -5.64
C GLU A 367 -0.18 6.38 -4.46
N MET A 368 -0.93 5.27 -4.51
CA MET A 368 -2.08 5.00 -3.66
C MET A 368 -1.72 4.48 -2.26
N GLY A 369 -0.86 3.47 -2.18
CA GLY A 369 -0.29 2.86 -0.98
C GLY A 369 -1.22 2.77 0.23
N THR A 370 -0.65 3.07 1.39
CA THR A 370 -1.38 3.15 2.67
C THR A 370 -2.58 4.13 2.63
N SER A 371 -2.59 5.15 1.77
CA SER A 371 -3.74 6.06 1.63
C SER A 371 -4.99 5.33 1.15
N PHE A 372 -4.84 4.47 0.14
CA PHE A 372 -5.96 3.66 -0.35
C PHE A 372 -6.33 2.55 0.62
N ALA A 373 -5.35 1.84 1.18
CA ALA A 373 -5.60 0.79 2.18
C ALA A 373 -6.43 1.32 3.36
N THR A 374 -6.06 2.50 3.87
CA THR A 374 -6.75 3.17 4.99
C THR A 374 -8.17 3.60 4.59
N THR A 375 -8.30 4.33 3.48
CA THR A 375 -9.60 4.91 3.09
C THR A 375 -10.59 3.86 2.61
N ALA A 376 -10.14 2.82 1.90
CA ALA A 376 -11.01 1.75 1.42
C ALA A 376 -11.67 0.95 2.56
N VAL A 377 -11.08 0.94 3.77
CA VAL A 377 -11.62 0.23 4.94
C VAL A 377 -12.40 1.16 5.87
N ILE A 378 -11.91 2.38 6.10
CA ILE A 378 -12.53 3.32 7.04
C ILE A 378 -13.72 4.04 6.42
N ASP A 379 -13.58 4.50 5.19
CA ASP A 379 -14.55 5.35 4.51
C ASP A 379 -14.42 5.20 2.97
N PRO A 380 -15.08 4.19 2.38
CA PRO A 380 -14.99 3.93 0.94
C PRO A 380 -15.43 5.11 0.08
N ARG A 381 -16.38 5.94 0.55
CA ARG A 381 -16.79 7.16 -0.15
C ARG A 381 -15.63 8.16 -0.17
N PHE A 382 -14.86 8.27 0.91
CA PHE A 382 -13.65 9.09 0.92
C PHE A 382 -12.55 8.53 0.01
N ALA A 383 -12.39 7.21 -0.10
CA ALA A 383 -11.49 6.60 -1.09
C ALA A 383 -11.87 7.02 -2.53
N ALA A 384 -13.17 7.02 -2.86
CA ALA A 384 -13.67 7.50 -4.15
C ALA A 384 -13.40 9.01 -4.35
N ALA A 385 -13.57 9.84 -3.32
CA ALA A 385 -13.25 11.27 -3.37
C ALA A 385 -11.75 11.52 -3.60
N LEU A 386 -10.87 10.76 -2.93
CA LEU A 386 -9.42 10.85 -3.07
C LEU A 386 -8.98 10.52 -4.50
N LEU A 387 -9.44 9.38 -5.04
CA LEU A 387 -9.12 8.98 -6.40
C LEU A 387 -9.72 9.96 -7.43
N GLY A 388 -10.95 10.41 -7.22
CA GLY A 388 -11.58 11.43 -8.07
C GLY A 388 -10.77 12.72 -8.12
N THR A 389 -10.25 13.17 -6.97
CA THR A 389 -9.42 14.37 -6.85
C THR A 389 -8.11 14.20 -7.61
N TRP A 390 -7.37 13.10 -7.38
CA TRP A 390 -6.12 12.85 -8.09
C TRP A 390 -6.33 12.67 -9.60
N ILE A 391 -7.31 11.89 -10.03
CA ILE A 391 -7.58 11.65 -11.46
C ILE A 391 -7.99 12.96 -12.16
N LYS A 392 -8.80 13.80 -11.51
CA LYS A 392 -9.24 15.08 -12.10
C LYS A 392 -8.07 16.05 -12.29
N GLY A 393 -7.15 16.13 -11.32
CA GLY A 393 -6.04 17.08 -11.38
C GLY A 393 -4.80 16.56 -12.13
N LEU A 394 -4.44 15.29 -11.93
CA LEU A 394 -3.24 14.67 -12.50
C LEU A 394 -3.51 13.93 -13.82
N GLY A 395 -4.75 13.49 -14.04
CA GLY A 395 -5.08 12.53 -15.08
C GLY A 395 -4.91 11.08 -14.63
N SER A 396 -5.70 10.17 -15.23
CA SER A 396 -5.65 8.73 -14.90
C SER A 396 -4.33 8.06 -15.29
N SER A 397 -3.51 8.66 -16.16
CA SER A 397 -2.15 8.22 -16.49
C SER A 397 -1.13 8.49 -15.38
N ASN A 398 -1.49 9.34 -14.41
CA ASN A 398 -0.59 9.85 -13.38
C ASN A 398 -1.01 9.42 -11.96
N VAL A 399 -1.96 8.49 -11.87
CA VAL A 399 -2.28 7.78 -10.64
C VAL A 399 -1.78 6.34 -10.78
N ILE A 400 -1.00 5.87 -9.81
CA ILE A 400 -0.31 4.58 -9.92
C ILE A 400 -0.57 3.69 -8.70
N TRP A 401 -0.52 2.38 -8.95
CA TRP A 401 -0.76 1.36 -7.93
C TRP A 401 0.48 1.03 -7.11
N GLY A 402 0.31 1.08 -5.80
CA GLY A 402 1.17 0.43 -4.82
C GLY A 402 0.36 0.13 -3.57
N THR A 403 0.80 -0.84 -2.77
CA THR A 403 -0.02 -1.38 -1.67
C THR A 403 0.59 -1.25 -0.29
N ASP A 404 1.88 -0.93 -0.22
CA ASP A 404 2.69 -1.00 0.99
C ASP A 404 2.79 -2.40 1.59
N SER A 405 2.42 -3.45 0.84
CA SER A 405 2.51 -4.83 1.31
C SER A 405 3.96 -5.23 1.61
N VAL A 406 4.25 -6.10 2.57
CA VAL A 406 3.31 -6.91 3.35
C VAL A 406 2.82 -6.23 4.65
N PHE A 407 3.03 -4.93 4.82
CA PHE A 407 2.53 -4.22 6.01
C PHE A 407 1.00 -4.25 6.13
N HIS A 408 0.29 -4.39 5.02
CA HIS A 408 -1.17 -4.62 4.96
C HIS A 408 -1.55 -6.07 4.61
N GLY A 409 -0.63 -7.02 4.81
CA GLY A 409 -0.79 -8.43 4.44
C GLY A 409 -0.71 -8.66 2.93
N SER A 410 -1.51 -9.59 2.40
CA SER A 410 -1.65 -9.78 0.95
C SER A 410 -2.27 -8.55 0.30
N PRO A 411 -1.76 -8.10 -0.87
CA PRO A 411 -2.37 -7.01 -1.62
C PRO A 411 -3.71 -7.38 -2.26
N GLN A 412 -4.12 -8.67 -2.24
CA GLN A 412 -5.31 -9.13 -2.97
C GLN A 412 -6.60 -8.40 -2.59
N TRP A 413 -6.81 -8.09 -1.31
CA TRP A 413 -8.01 -7.38 -0.87
C TRP A 413 -8.03 -5.94 -1.39
N GLN A 414 -6.87 -5.27 -1.47
CA GLN A 414 -6.74 -3.93 -2.05
C GLN A 414 -7.00 -3.98 -3.55
N ILE A 415 -6.45 -4.98 -4.25
CA ILE A 415 -6.70 -5.20 -5.69
C ILE A 415 -8.19 -5.37 -5.95
N GLU A 416 -8.89 -6.20 -5.17
CA GLU A 416 -10.33 -6.38 -5.27
C GLU A 416 -11.11 -5.10 -4.93
N ALA A 417 -10.66 -4.34 -3.93
CA ALA A 417 -11.27 -3.06 -3.59
C ALA A 417 -11.18 -2.08 -4.76
N LEU A 418 -10.02 -1.91 -5.41
CA LEU A 418 -9.89 -1.03 -6.57
C LEU A 418 -10.67 -1.55 -7.78
N ARG A 419 -10.67 -2.86 -8.02
CA ARG A 419 -11.50 -3.48 -9.08
C ARG A 419 -12.97 -3.14 -8.92
N ARG A 420 -13.46 -3.03 -7.69
CA ARG A 420 -14.88 -2.79 -7.37
C ARG A 420 -15.23 -1.33 -7.14
N LEU A 421 -14.30 -0.51 -6.68
CA LEU A 421 -14.56 0.90 -6.37
C LEU A 421 -15.13 1.63 -7.58
N GLU A 422 -16.18 2.40 -7.36
CA GLU A 422 -16.74 3.35 -8.32
C GLU A 422 -16.90 4.71 -7.64
N ILE A 423 -16.80 5.79 -8.42
CA ILE A 423 -17.09 7.14 -7.90
C ILE A 423 -18.61 7.32 -7.89
N PRO A 424 -19.24 7.56 -6.72
CA PRO A 424 -20.69 7.71 -6.62
C PRO A 424 -21.24 8.82 -7.54
N ALA A 425 -22.43 8.60 -8.12
CA ALA A 425 -23.01 9.51 -9.11
C ALA A 425 -23.26 10.93 -8.58
N ASP A 426 -23.51 11.08 -7.28
CA ASP A 426 -23.59 12.38 -6.61
C ASP A 426 -22.23 13.11 -6.60
N MET A 427 -21.13 12.39 -6.34
CA MET A 427 -19.79 12.95 -6.42
C MET A 427 -19.39 13.31 -7.86
N GLN A 428 -19.75 12.49 -8.83
CA GLN A 428 -19.54 12.79 -10.26
C GLN A 428 -20.22 14.12 -10.64
N ARG A 429 -21.50 14.29 -10.27
CA ARG A 429 -22.25 15.53 -10.56
C ARG A 429 -21.72 16.74 -9.81
N LYS A 430 -21.42 16.59 -8.51
CA LYS A 430 -21.05 17.72 -7.64
C LYS A 430 -19.62 18.20 -7.89
N TYR A 431 -18.67 17.28 -8.11
CA TYR A 431 -17.24 17.60 -8.21
C TYR A 431 -16.69 17.47 -9.64
N GLY A 432 -17.50 17.02 -10.60
CA GLY A 432 -17.06 16.81 -11.98
C GLY A 432 -16.06 15.67 -12.13
N PHE A 433 -16.17 14.65 -11.28
CA PHE A 433 -15.35 13.44 -11.39
C PHE A 433 -15.87 12.53 -12.50
N ALA A 434 -14.96 11.92 -13.24
CA ALA A 434 -15.28 10.87 -14.20
C ALA A 434 -15.46 9.52 -13.49
N PRO A 435 -16.30 8.60 -14.00
CA PRO A 435 -16.41 7.25 -13.45
C PRO A 435 -15.10 6.45 -13.60
N LEU A 436 -14.83 5.53 -12.68
CA LEU A 436 -13.71 4.58 -12.75
C LEU A 436 -14.00 3.43 -13.72
N GLY A 437 -15.27 3.02 -13.84
CA GLY A 437 -15.73 2.02 -14.79
C GLY A 437 -15.47 0.58 -14.37
N ALA A 438 -15.59 -0.34 -15.33
CA ALA A 438 -15.50 -1.78 -15.11
C ALA A 438 -14.13 -2.22 -14.54
N ALA A 439 -14.11 -3.32 -13.79
CA ALA A 439 -12.91 -3.87 -13.12
C ALA A 439 -11.70 -4.08 -14.05
N ASN A 440 -11.95 -4.49 -15.29
CA ASN A 440 -10.96 -4.66 -16.37
C ASN A 440 -11.01 -3.51 -17.41
N GLY A 441 -11.60 -2.37 -17.04
CA GLY A 441 -11.71 -1.18 -17.87
C GLY A 441 -10.41 -0.40 -17.94
N ARG A 442 -10.39 0.61 -18.84
CA ARG A 442 -9.20 1.42 -19.14
C ARG A 442 -8.57 2.05 -17.90
N VAL A 443 -9.35 2.76 -17.08
CA VAL A 443 -8.83 3.51 -15.92
C VAL A 443 -8.23 2.58 -14.88
N LYS A 444 -8.93 1.50 -14.51
CA LYS A 444 -8.44 0.55 -13.50
C LYS A 444 -7.21 -0.22 -13.97
N ASN A 445 -7.13 -0.63 -15.24
CA ASN A 445 -5.91 -1.22 -15.80
C ASN A 445 -4.73 -0.24 -15.84
N GLN A 446 -4.98 1.04 -16.17
CA GLN A 446 -3.96 2.09 -16.13
C GLN A 446 -3.35 2.19 -14.74
N ILE A 447 -4.19 2.38 -13.73
CA ILE A 447 -3.74 2.53 -12.34
C ILE A 447 -3.06 1.25 -11.85
N LEU A 448 -3.69 0.08 -11.99
CA LEU A 448 -3.20 -1.21 -11.48
C LEU A 448 -1.84 -1.63 -12.03
N GLY A 449 -1.45 -1.17 -13.23
CA GLY A 449 -0.11 -1.50 -13.71
C GLY A 449 0.31 -0.94 -15.05
N LEU A 450 -0.59 -0.55 -15.96
CA LEU A 450 -0.15 -0.09 -17.29
C LEU A 450 0.62 1.24 -17.23
N ASN A 451 0.27 2.15 -16.31
CA ASN A 451 1.02 3.38 -16.10
C ASN A 451 2.45 3.07 -15.66
N SER A 452 2.59 2.23 -14.63
CA SER A 452 3.89 1.81 -14.09
C SER A 452 4.69 0.97 -15.10
N ALA A 453 4.06 0.11 -15.89
CA ALA A 453 4.74 -0.66 -16.93
C ALA A 453 5.44 0.25 -17.94
N GLY A 454 4.78 1.32 -18.38
CA GLY A 454 5.39 2.34 -19.25
C GLY A 454 6.53 3.07 -18.55
N MET A 455 6.30 3.52 -17.32
CA MET A 455 7.28 4.25 -16.49
C MET A 455 8.56 3.44 -16.21
N TYR A 456 8.44 2.13 -16.04
CA TYR A 456 9.54 1.20 -15.75
C TYR A 456 10.03 0.43 -16.98
N ASN A 457 9.61 0.83 -18.19
CA ASN A 457 10.00 0.21 -19.46
C ASN A 457 9.75 -1.31 -19.54
N ILE A 458 8.69 -1.80 -18.90
CA ILE A 458 8.28 -3.20 -18.99
C ILE A 458 7.54 -3.43 -20.31
N ASN A 459 8.17 -4.13 -21.24
CA ASN A 459 7.54 -4.54 -22.49
C ASN A 459 6.56 -5.70 -22.25
N LEU A 460 5.29 -5.38 -21.96
CA LEU A 460 4.26 -6.38 -21.67
C LEU A 460 4.05 -7.39 -22.80
N ARG A 461 4.27 -7.04 -24.07
CA ARG A 461 4.15 -8.00 -25.17
C ARG A 461 5.18 -9.12 -25.08
N ALA A 462 6.39 -8.81 -24.62
CA ALA A 462 7.46 -9.79 -24.45
C ALA A 462 7.43 -10.46 -23.06
N SER A 463 7.08 -9.71 -22.02
CA SER A 463 7.20 -10.15 -20.63
C SER A 463 5.96 -10.87 -20.10
N TYR A 464 4.75 -10.45 -20.50
CA TYR A 464 3.51 -10.96 -19.90
C TYR A 464 3.33 -12.48 -20.05
N PRO A 465 3.56 -13.11 -21.24
CA PRO A 465 3.45 -14.56 -21.38
C PRO A 465 4.38 -15.32 -20.42
N ARG A 466 5.56 -14.78 -20.13
CA ARG A 466 6.51 -15.41 -19.20
C ARG A 466 5.97 -15.40 -17.78
N PHE A 467 5.30 -14.33 -17.35
CA PHE A 467 4.74 -14.22 -16.01
C PHE A 467 3.64 -15.25 -15.73
N THR A 468 2.97 -15.75 -16.76
CA THR A 468 1.93 -16.78 -16.62
C THR A 468 2.48 -18.21 -16.63
N GLU A 469 3.75 -18.38 -16.98
CA GLU A 469 4.41 -19.69 -17.13
C GLU A 469 5.61 -19.86 -16.19
N ASP A 470 5.99 -18.79 -15.47
CA ASP A 470 7.15 -18.77 -14.59
C ASP A 470 7.00 -19.68 -13.37
N LYS A 471 8.08 -19.80 -12.59
CA LYS A 471 8.10 -20.73 -11.46
C LYS A 471 7.04 -20.40 -10.39
N PHE A 472 6.72 -19.12 -10.16
CA PHE A 472 5.69 -18.74 -9.20
C PHE A 472 4.29 -19.04 -9.73
N ALA A 473 4.04 -18.83 -11.02
CA ALA A 473 2.79 -19.22 -11.67
C ALA A 473 2.57 -20.73 -11.62
N GLN A 474 3.62 -21.53 -11.88
CA GLN A 474 3.59 -22.99 -11.74
C GLN A 474 3.24 -23.42 -10.32
N ILE A 475 3.91 -22.87 -9.30
CA ILE A 475 3.61 -23.17 -7.89
C ILE A 475 2.15 -22.80 -7.56
N LYS A 476 1.68 -21.62 -7.99
CA LYS A 476 0.29 -21.20 -7.75
C LYS A 476 -0.72 -22.15 -8.42
N GLU A 477 -0.40 -22.69 -9.60
CA GLU A 477 -1.22 -23.69 -10.29
C GLU A 477 -1.20 -25.07 -9.62
N GLU A 478 -0.06 -25.48 -9.06
CA GLU A 478 0.05 -26.71 -8.26
C GLU A 478 -0.90 -26.65 -7.04
N TYR A 479 -0.89 -25.53 -6.29
CA TYR A 479 -1.83 -25.31 -5.18
C TYR A 479 -3.29 -25.29 -5.65
N ARG A 480 -3.58 -24.70 -6.83
CA ARG A 480 -4.93 -24.68 -7.40
C ARG A 480 -5.41 -26.08 -7.75
N THR A 481 -4.60 -26.85 -8.47
CA THR A 481 -4.91 -28.22 -8.88
C THR A 481 -5.08 -29.15 -7.67
N ALA A 482 -4.31 -28.92 -6.60
CA ALA A 482 -4.45 -29.64 -5.33
C ALA A 482 -5.70 -29.24 -4.53
N GLY A 483 -6.46 -28.22 -4.94
CA GLY A 483 -7.62 -27.72 -4.19
C GLY A 483 -7.25 -26.98 -2.90
N THR A 484 -5.97 -26.63 -2.73
CA THR A 484 -5.43 -26.02 -1.50
C THR A 484 -5.06 -24.55 -1.70
N LEU A 485 -5.28 -23.96 -2.86
CA LEU A 485 -5.00 -22.53 -3.10
C LEU A 485 -5.68 -21.62 -2.08
N ASP A 486 -6.94 -21.89 -1.73
CA ASP A 486 -7.66 -21.11 -0.71
C ASP A 486 -7.08 -21.28 0.71
N THR A 487 -6.28 -22.32 0.95
CA THR A 487 -5.55 -22.45 2.22
C THR A 487 -4.40 -21.45 2.34
N LEU A 488 -3.94 -20.88 1.22
CA LEU A 488 -3.00 -19.76 1.21
C LEU A 488 -3.66 -18.44 1.63
N ARG A 489 -4.99 -18.33 1.49
CA ARG A 489 -5.85 -17.22 1.92
C ARG A 489 -6.34 -17.46 3.34
N ASP A 490 -5.46 -17.33 4.34
CA ASP A 490 -5.82 -17.55 5.74
C ASP A 490 -6.63 -16.40 6.37
N ASN A 491 -6.81 -15.29 5.64
CA ASN A 491 -7.42 -14.03 6.09
C ASN A 491 -6.83 -13.56 7.43
N ALA A 492 -5.58 -13.94 7.71
CA ALA A 492 -4.88 -13.49 8.89
C ALA A 492 -4.45 -12.03 8.70
N ALA A 493 -4.64 -11.26 9.75
CA ALA A 493 -4.09 -9.93 9.87
C ALA A 493 -2.92 -9.99 10.85
N HIS A 494 -1.86 -9.25 10.52
CA HIS A 494 -0.64 -9.16 11.31
C HIS A 494 -0.32 -7.69 11.57
N GLY A 495 0.24 -7.40 12.73
CA GLY A 495 0.39 -6.04 13.22
C GLY A 495 -0.56 -5.76 14.36
N TRP A 496 -1.15 -4.57 14.38
CA TRP A 496 -1.82 -4.05 15.57
C TRP A 496 -3.16 -3.46 15.25
N ILE A 497 -4.07 -3.69 16.16
CA ILE A 497 -5.37 -3.05 16.17
C ILE A 497 -5.52 -2.25 17.45
N ALA A 498 -6.44 -1.28 17.44
CA ALA A 498 -6.80 -0.57 18.65
C ALA A 498 -7.34 -1.57 19.68
N ARG A 499 -6.82 -1.51 20.90
CA ARG A 499 -7.22 -2.41 21.99
C ARG A 499 -8.70 -2.26 22.26
N ARG A 500 -9.43 -3.37 22.22
CA ARG A 500 -10.86 -3.37 22.54
C ARG A 500 -11.07 -3.21 24.06
N PRO A 501 -12.14 -2.51 24.49
CA PRO A 501 -12.51 -2.49 25.90
C PRO A 501 -12.74 -3.91 26.41
N ALA A 502 -12.29 -4.19 27.64
CA ALA A 502 -12.43 -5.49 28.31
C ALA A 502 -13.88 -5.84 28.64
#